data_AF-A0A7W1WL32-F1
#
_entry.id   AF-A0A7W1WL32-F1
#
_cell.length_a   1.000
_cell.length_b   1.000
_cell.length_c   1.000
_cell.angle_alpha   90.00
_cell.angle_beta   90.00
_cell.angle_gamma   90.00
#
_symmetry.space_group_name_H-M   'P 1'
#
loop_
_entity.id
_entity.type
_entity.pdbx_description
1 polymer ?
#
loop_
_entity_poly.entity_id
_entity_poly.type
_entity_poly.pdbx_seq_one_letter_code
_entity_poly.pdbx_strand_id
1 'polypeptide(L)'
;MRLLSSPRSPVTALPFTQQIGRLARGFLLACLVAAAARFLSDHYGAPAMLMALLIGMAFNFLAADPLCAPGLAVTSTTLLRAGVALLGFKLSVAELAELGFRSFAVVLGLMALTIGFGVAVAPLLKRRWRFGLLTGGSVAICGASAALAISALLPKGKQLEQDTLFTVVAVTALSTLAMIFYPVLFSMLGLSDAQSGFLIGATVHDVAQVVGAGYSISETAGNIATIVKLQRVVMLPVVLLIVILVSGEGQAKSLRLPGFVVAFLACFALNSTGLVPERAAALAAQGSQWLLLIAISALGVRTSLSAVFSLGPRHLLLIVAETAFLLLMALVAVRFL
;
A
#
# COMPACT_ATOMS: atom_id res chain seq x y z
N MET A 1 13.91 -11.46 47.22
CA MET A 1 14.62 -11.78 45.95
C MET A 1 14.41 -10.59 45.02
N ARG A 2 15.51 -9.96 44.57
CA ARG A 2 15.60 -8.56 44.13
C ARG A 2 14.74 -8.23 42.90
N LEU A 3 13.94 -7.15 43.03
CA LEU A 3 13.36 -6.39 41.94
C LEU A 3 14.48 -5.70 41.16
N LEU A 4 14.70 -6.08 39.89
CA LEU A 4 15.54 -5.33 38.97
C LEU A 4 14.73 -4.18 38.37
N SER A 5 14.79 -3.03 39.03
CA SER A 5 14.45 -1.74 38.42
C SER A 5 15.47 -1.46 37.29
N SER A 6 15.03 -1.53 36.04
CA SER A 6 15.84 -1.00 34.94
C SER A 6 15.90 0.53 35.06
N PRO A 7 17.08 1.16 35.03
CA PRO A 7 17.15 2.60 34.89
C PRO A 7 16.71 2.95 33.46
N ARG A 8 15.58 3.65 33.33
CA ARG A 8 15.25 4.37 32.08
C ARG A 8 16.31 5.46 31.94
N SER A 9 17.27 5.25 31.04
CA SER A 9 18.16 6.33 30.64
C SER A 9 17.33 7.49 30.11
N PRO A 10 17.63 8.75 30.47
CA PRO A 10 16.99 9.88 29.84
C PRO A 10 17.35 9.85 28.36
N VAL A 11 16.35 9.88 27.49
CA VAL A 11 16.54 10.06 26.04
C VAL A 11 17.05 11.48 25.85
N THR A 12 18.35 11.69 25.95
CA THR A 12 19.01 12.93 25.56
C THR A 12 18.78 13.11 24.07
N ALA A 13 17.98 14.12 23.70
CA ALA A 13 17.79 14.49 22.32
C ALA A 13 19.16 14.78 21.70
N LEU A 14 19.53 14.02 20.67
CA LEU A 14 20.79 14.20 19.97
C LEU A 14 20.85 15.61 19.36
N PRO A 15 22.03 16.23 19.28
CA PRO A 15 22.19 17.52 18.64
C PRO A 15 21.70 17.48 17.18
N PHE A 16 21.09 18.58 16.72
CA PHE A 16 20.42 18.72 15.41
C PHE A 16 21.31 18.26 14.22
N THR A 17 22.61 18.54 14.27
CA THR A 17 23.59 18.12 13.26
C THR A 17 23.74 16.60 13.17
N GLN A 18 23.66 15.87 14.30
CA GLN A 18 23.70 14.41 14.32
C GLN A 18 22.38 13.79 13.84
N GLN A 19 21.24 14.46 14.07
CA GLN A 19 19.95 14.02 13.52
C GLN A 19 19.93 14.14 11.99
N ILE A 20 20.41 15.25 11.43
CA ILE A 20 20.54 15.44 9.98
C ILE A 20 21.47 14.38 9.38
N GLY A 21 22.62 14.12 10.02
CA GLY A 21 23.56 13.11 9.54
C GLY A 21 22.97 11.70 9.45
N ARG A 22 22.10 11.32 10.39
CA ARG A 22 21.40 10.02 10.37
C ARG A 22 20.29 9.96 9.32
N LEU A 23 19.56 11.05 9.12
CA LEU A 23 18.57 11.13 8.03
C LEU A 23 19.23 11.03 6.66
N ALA A 24 20.36 11.73 6.46
CA ALA A 24 21.09 11.74 5.22
C ALA A 24 21.62 10.36 4.82
N ARG A 25 22.16 9.57 5.77
CA ARG A 25 22.74 8.25 5.47
C ARG A 25 21.72 7.26 4.91
N GLY A 26 20.57 7.11 5.58
CA GLY A 26 19.51 6.23 5.10
C GLY A 26 18.93 6.68 3.75
N PHE A 27 18.79 8.00 3.55
CA PHE A 27 18.38 8.56 2.26
C PHE A 27 19.41 8.29 1.15
N LEU A 28 20.70 8.53 1.40
CA LEU A 28 21.77 8.28 0.44
C LEU A 28 21.85 6.80 0.04
N LEU A 29 21.72 5.88 1.00
CA LEU A 29 21.64 4.45 0.72
C LEU A 29 20.48 4.15 -0.26
N ALA A 30 19.29 4.70 0.01
CA ALA A 30 18.13 4.51 -0.86
C ALA A 30 18.35 5.08 -2.26
N CYS A 31 19.01 6.24 -2.38
CA CYS A 31 19.41 6.83 -3.67
C CYS A 31 20.42 5.96 -4.43
N LEU A 32 21.40 5.40 -3.75
CA LEU A 32 22.38 4.49 -4.37
C LEU A 32 21.71 3.22 -4.89
N VAL A 33 20.83 2.62 -4.09
CA VAL A 33 20.03 1.46 -4.53
C VAL A 33 19.14 1.82 -5.72
N ALA A 34 18.48 2.99 -5.70
CA ALA A 34 17.67 3.46 -6.82
C ALA A 34 18.50 3.68 -8.09
N ALA A 35 19.69 4.27 -7.98
CA ALA A 35 20.60 4.47 -9.10
C ALA A 35 21.08 3.14 -9.68
N ALA A 36 21.44 2.17 -8.83
CA ALA A 36 21.83 0.82 -9.26
C ALA A 36 20.68 0.09 -9.96
N ALA A 37 19.46 0.19 -9.41
CA ALA A 37 18.26 -0.38 -10.03
C ALA A 37 17.94 0.27 -11.39
N ARG A 38 18.11 1.59 -11.50
CA ARG A 38 17.93 2.30 -12.77
C ARG A 38 18.97 1.90 -13.80
N PHE A 39 20.23 1.79 -13.39
CA PHE A 39 21.30 1.31 -14.26
C PHE A 39 21.00 -0.09 -14.81
N LEU A 40 20.53 -1.02 -13.96
CA LEU A 40 20.09 -2.35 -14.40
C LEU A 40 18.94 -2.29 -15.41
N SER A 41 17.96 -1.41 -15.17
CA SER A 41 16.84 -1.21 -16.08
C SER A 41 17.28 -0.70 -17.44
N ASP A 42 18.14 0.32 -17.48
CA ASP A 42 18.55 0.97 -18.72
C ASP A 42 19.50 0.07 -19.55
N HIS A 43 20.26 -0.85 -18.93
CA HIS A 43 21.24 -1.70 -19.63
C HIS A 43 20.81 -3.14 -19.85
N TYR A 44 19.91 -3.68 -19.02
CA TYR A 44 19.49 -5.09 -19.07
C TYR A 44 17.98 -5.26 -19.22
N GLY A 45 17.21 -4.17 -19.31
CA GLY A 45 15.75 -4.21 -19.50
C GLY A 45 14.95 -4.69 -18.28
N ALA A 46 15.59 -4.87 -17.12
CA ALA A 46 14.91 -5.30 -15.91
C ALA A 46 14.07 -4.16 -15.31
N PRO A 47 12.82 -4.39 -14.86
CA PRO A 47 11.98 -3.30 -14.35
C PRO A 47 12.61 -2.58 -13.14
N ALA A 48 12.87 -1.27 -13.27
CA ALA A 48 13.60 -0.49 -12.27
C ALA A 48 12.99 -0.57 -10.85
N MET A 49 11.66 -0.51 -10.75
CA MET A 49 10.96 -0.56 -9.45
C MET A 49 11.12 -1.93 -8.76
N LEU A 50 11.07 -3.02 -9.54
CA LEU A 50 11.31 -4.37 -9.03
C LEU A 50 12.76 -4.53 -8.58
N MET A 51 13.72 -4.07 -9.40
CA MET A 51 15.13 -4.13 -9.04
C MET A 51 15.44 -3.29 -7.80
N ALA A 52 14.85 -2.11 -7.65
CA ALA A 52 14.99 -1.27 -6.46
C ALA A 52 14.50 -2.00 -5.20
N LEU A 53 13.35 -2.68 -5.28
CA LEU A 53 12.81 -3.48 -4.18
C LEU A 53 13.74 -4.66 -3.85
N LEU A 54 14.13 -5.46 -4.85
CA LEU A 54 14.94 -6.67 -4.67
C LEU A 54 16.34 -6.34 -4.13
N ILE A 55 17.02 -5.36 -4.72
CA ILE A 55 18.32 -4.88 -4.24
C ILE A 55 18.16 -4.32 -2.83
N GLY A 56 17.13 -3.50 -2.59
CA GLY A 56 16.84 -3.00 -1.24
C GLY A 56 16.72 -4.13 -0.23
N MET A 57 15.93 -5.18 -0.52
CA MET A 57 15.77 -6.34 0.37
C MET A 57 17.10 -7.07 0.63
N ALA A 58 18.01 -7.15 -0.35
CA ALA A 58 19.34 -7.69 -0.13
C ALA A 58 20.14 -6.90 0.92
N PHE A 59 19.85 -5.61 1.07
CA PHE A 59 20.42 -4.73 2.10
C PHE A 59 19.60 -4.70 3.40
N ASN A 60 18.64 -5.61 3.63
CA ASN A 60 17.76 -5.57 4.82
C ASN A 60 18.50 -5.60 6.17
N PHE A 61 19.72 -6.12 6.22
CA PHE A 61 20.56 -6.06 7.42
C PHE A 61 20.85 -4.62 7.91
N LEU A 62 20.75 -3.60 7.03
CA LEU A 62 20.87 -2.18 7.39
C LEU A 62 19.56 -1.56 7.89
N ALA A 63 18.43 -2.28 7.86
CA ALA A 63 17.14 -1.76 8.30
C ALA A 63 17.10 -1.40 9.78
N ALA A 64 17.81 -2.16 10.61
CA ALA A 64 17.92 -1.96 12.06
C ALA A 64 19.18 -1.16 12.46
N ASP A 65 20.03 -0.79 11.49
CA ASP A 65 21.23 -0.02 11.76
C ASP A 65 20.87 1.38 12.29
N PRO A 66 21.35 1.80 13.49
CA PRO A 66 20.96 3.07 14.10
C PRO A 66 21.33 4.32 13.29
N LEU A 67 22.24 4.21 12.33
CA LEU A 67 22.72 5.31 11.49
C LEU A 67 21.87 5.44 10.22
N CYS A 68 21.34 4.33 9.70
CA CYS A 68 20.54 4.30 8.47
C CYS A 68 19.03 4.29 8.72
N ALA A 69 18.58 3.62 9.80
CA ALA A 69 17.17 3.38 10.09
C ALA A 69 16.29 4.64 10.08
N PRO A 70 16.69 5.78 10.68
CA PRO A 70 15.87 6.99 10.65
C PRO A 70 15.64 7.54 9.24
N GLY A 71 16.71 7.59 8.43
CA GLY A 71 16.63 8.05 7.04
C GLY A 71 15.76 7.13 6.20
N LEU A 72 15.98 5.80 6.28
CA LEU A 72 15.19 4.80 5.58
C LEU A 72 13.70 4.89 5.94
N ALA A 73 13.37 5.12 7.21
CA ALA A 73 11.99 5.24 7.67
C ALA A 73 11.28 6.46 7.06
N VAL A 74 11.95 7.61 7.01
CA VAL A 74 11.41 8.83 6.38
C VAL A 74 11.34 8.66 4.87
N THR A 75 12.36 8.13 4.22
CA THR A 75 12.39 7.93 2.76
C THR A 75 11.29 6.99 2.29
N SER A 76 11.14 5.82 2.91
CA SER A 76 10.12 4.83 2.53
C SER A 76 8.67 5.26 2.75
N THR A 77 8.42 6.34 3.49
CA THR A 77 7.07 6.80 3.81
C THR A 77 6.77 8.19 3.27
N THR A 78 7.59 9.19 3.59
CA THR A 78 7.38 10.59 3.19
C THR A 78 7.61 10.78 1.70
N LEU A 79 8.74 10.30 1.15
CA LEU A 79 9.01 10.44 -0.28
C LEU A 79 8.04 9.60 -1.12
N LEU A 80 7.67 8.42 -0.62
CA LEU A 80 6.63 7.62 -1.25
C LEU A 80 5.31 8.40 -1.35
N ARG A 81 4.82 8.97 -0.24
CA ARG A 81 3.59 9.74 -0.19
C ARG A 81 3.65 10.99 -1.07
N ALA A 82 4.80 11.66 -1.10
CA ALA A 82 5.02 12.81 -1.98
C ALA A 82 5.02 12.40 -3.46
N GLY A 83 5.69 11.29 -3.81
CA GLY A 83 5.68 10.71 -5.14
C GLY A 83 4.26 10.36 -5.58
N VAL A 84 3.50 9.63 -4.75
CA VAL A 84 2.10 9.30 -5.03
C VAL A 84 1.26 10.57 -5.17
N ALA A 85 1.41 11.58 -4.31
CA ALA A 85 0.66 12.83 -4.45
C ALA A 85 0.94 13.52 -5.81
N LEU A 86 2.21 13.59 -6.22
CA LEU A 86 2.62 14.18 -7.49
C LEU A 86 2.18 13.37 -8.71
N LEU A 87 1.91 12.06 -8.59
CA LEU A 87 1.28 11.28 -9.67
C LEU A 87 -0.08 11.84 -10.07
N GLY A 88 -0.74 12.63 -9.21
CA GLY A 88 -1.97 13.33 -9.57
C GLY A 88 -1.80 14.24 -10.79
N PHE A 89 -0.62 14.84 -10.99
CA PHE A 89 -0.32 15.64 -12.19
C PHE A 89 -0.09 14.81 -13.46
N LYS A 90 0.10 13.50 -13.31
CA LYS A 90 0.18 12.60 -14.46
C LYS A 90 -1.21 12.18 -14.94
N LEU A 91 -2.19 12.19 -14.03
CA LEU A 91 -3.51 11.64 -14.28
C LEU A 91 -4.53 12.73 -14.66
N SER A 92 -5.48 12.39 -15.54
CA SER A 92 -6.53 13.30 -16.01
C SER A 92 -7.93 12.70 -15.94
N VAL A 93 -8.96 13.55 -15.94
CA VAL A 93 -10.37 13.11 -16.06
C VAL A 93 -10.60 12.30 -17.35
N ALA A 94 -9.87 12.58 -18.42
CA ALA A 94 -9.98 11.82 -19.67
C ALA A 94 -9.54 10.35 -19.48
N GLU A 95 -8.38 10.11 -18.85
CA GLU A 95 -7.92 8.75 -18.54
C GLU A 95 -8.86 8.02 -17.57
N LEU A 96 -9.44 8.75 -16.60
CA LEU A 96 -10.46 8.18 -15.71
C LEU A 96 -11.74 7.80 -16.47
N ALA A 97 -12.13 8.61 -17.47
CA ALA A 97 -13.28 8.36 -18.33
C ALA A 97 -13.03 7.17 -19.27
N GLU A 98 -11.80 6.99 -19.77
CA GLU A 98 -11.39 5.83 -20.56
C GLU A 98 -11.52 4.51 -19.79
N LEU A 99 -11.17 4.51 -18.50
CA LEU A 99 -11.36 3.34 -17.63
C LEU A 99 -12.86 3.03 -17.39
N GLY A 100 -13.71 4.04 -17.55
CA GLY A 100 -15.15 3.93 -17.58
C GLY A 100 -15.83 3.64 -16.23
N PHE A 101 -17.12 3.96 -16.18
CA PHE A 101 -17.99 3.63 -15.04
C PHE A 101 -18.02 2.12 -14.74
N ARG A 102 -17.80 1.29 -15.76
CA ARG A 102 -17.76 -0.17 -15.64
C ARG A 102 -16.65 -0.64 -14.70
N SER A 103 -15.43 -0.12 -14.83
CA SER A 103 -14.33 -0.46 -13.91
C SER A 103 -14.69 -0.09 -12.47
N PHE A 104 -15.26 1.10 -12.25
CA PHE A 104 -15.67 1.54 -10.93
C PHE A 104 -16.74 0.61 -10.31
N ALA A 105 -17.77 0.23 -11.08
CA ALA A 105 -18.82 -0.68 -10.63
C ALA A 105 -18.27 -2.08 -10.28
N VAL A 106 -17.34 -2.59 -11.09
CA VAL A 106 -16.65 -3.87 -10.81
C VAL A 106 -15.84 -3.78 -9.52
N VAL A 107 -15.05 -2.71 -9.33
CA VAL A 107 -14.26 -2.50 -8.11
C VAL A 107 -15.16 -2.43 -6.88
N LEU A 108 -16.28 -1.72 -6.95
CA LEU A 108 -17.26 -1.66 -5.87
C LEU A 108 -17.84 -3.04 -5.55
N GLY A 109 -18.18 -3.82 -6.58
CA GLY A 109 -18.64 -5.20 -6.44
C GLY A 109 -17.60 -6.11 -5.77
N LEU A 110 -16.33 -6.04 -6.21
CA LEU A 110 -15.23 -6.78 -5.60
C LEU A 110 -15.06 -6.42 -4.12
N MET A 111 -15.12 -5.13 -3.78
CA MET A 111 -15.04 -4.68 -2.39
C MET A 111 -16.18 -5.25 -1.53
N ALA A 112 -17.42 -5.16 -2.01
CA ALA A 112 -18.59 -5.68 -1.30
C ALA A 112 -18.50 -7.20 -1.11
N LEU A 113 -18.10 -7.93 -2.16
CA LEU A 113 -17.93 -9.37 -2.14
C LEU A 113 -16.85 -9.80 -1.15
N THR A 114 -15.68 -9.16 -1.15
CA THR A 114 -14.58 -9.50 -0.23
C THR A 114 -14.93 -9.22 1.23
N ILE A 115 -15.58 -8.09 1.51
CA ILE A 115 -16.05 -7.77 2.87
C ILE A 115 -17.13 -8.77 3.31
N GLY A 116 -18.09 -9.06 2.44
CA GLY A 116 -19.15 -10.03 2.71
C GLY A 116 -18.60 -11.43 2.94
N PHE A 117 -17.61 -11.85 2.15
CA PHE A 117 -16.90 -13.11 2.32
C PHE A 117 -16.24 -13.20 3.70
N GLY A 118 -15.51 -12.17 4.12
CA GLY A 118 -14.88 -12.12 5.44
C GLY A 118 -15.89 -12.26 6.58
N VAL A 119 -16.98 -11.48 6.53
CA VAL A 119 -18.07 -11.52 7.50
C VAL A 119 -18.74 -12.89 7.57
N ALA A 120 -18.98 -13.53 6.42
CA ALA A 120 -19.65 -14.83 6.34
C ALA A 120 -18.76 -16.01 6.77
N VAL A 121 -17.46 -15.95 6.48
CA VAL A 121 -16.51 -17.05 6.73
C VAL A 121 -15.91 -16.99 8.14
N ALA A 122 -15.81 -15.81 8.75
CA ALA A 122 -15.24 -15.67 10.10
C ALA A 122 -15.90 -16.59 11.16
N PRO A 123 -17.24 -16.72 11.25
CA PRO A 123 -17.89 -17.66 12.18
C PRO A 123 -17.50 -19.13 11.96
N LEU A 124 -17.29 -19.55 10.71
CA LEU A 124 -16.85 -20.92 10.38
C LEU A 124 -15.46 -21.22 10.96
N LEU A 125 -14.62 -20.19 11.11
CA LEU A 125 -13.30 -20.26 11.73
C LEU A 125 -13.34 -20.01 13.26
N LYS A 126 -14.53 -20.06 13.88
CA LYS A 126 -14.76 -19.76 15.31
C LYS A 126 -14.32 -18.34 15.69
N ARG A 127 -14.42 -17.39 14.76
CA ARG A 127 -14.18 -15.96 14.98
C ARG A 127 -15.50 -15.19 14.95
N ARG A 128 -15.50 -14.00 15.54
CA ARG A 128 -16.67 -13.11 15.50
C ARG A 128 -16.78 -12.50 14.10
N TRP A 129 -18.00 -12.23 13.64
CA TRP A 129 -18.25 -11.54 12.37
C TRP A 129 -17.51 -10.19 12.27
N ARG A 130 -17.32 -9.50 13.41
CA ARG A 130 -16.54 -8.25 13.52
C ARG A 130 -15.07 -8.43 13.11
N PHE A 131 -14.48 -9.60 13.39
CA PHE A 131 -13.14 -9.94 12.92
C PHE A 131 -13.11 -10.08 11.39
N GLY A 132 -14.14 -10.73 10.81
CA GLY A 132 -14.32 -10.82 9.36
C GLY A 132 -14.54 -9.46 8.69
N LEU A 133 -15.29 -8.56 9.34
CA LEU A 133 -15.47 -7.19 8.87
C LEU A 133 -14.14 -6.42 8.88
N LEU A 134 -13.37 -6.55 9.97
CA LEU A 134 -12.06 -5.93 10.12
C LEU A 134 -11.08 -6.41 9.06
N THR A 135 -10.95 -7.73 8.89
CA THR A 135 -10.00 -8.37 7.96
C THR A 135 -10.42 -8.18 6.50
N GLY A 136 -11.67 -8.50 6.17
CA GLY A 136 -12.24 -8.30 4.83
C GLY A 136 -12.22 -6.85 4.38
N GLY A 137 -12.56 -5.89 5.26
CA GLY A 137 -12.44 -4.46 4.97
C GLY A 137 -11.00 -4.00 4.78
N SER A 138 -10.05 -4.59 5.49
CA SER A 138 -8.63 -4.33 5.31
C SER A 138 -8.15 -4.80 3.93
N VAL A 139 -8.44 -6.05 3.58
CA VAL A 139 -8.10 -6.65 2.27
C VAL A 139 -8.78 -5.88 1.12
N ALA A 140 -10.05 -5.50 1.29
CA ALA A 140 -10.88 -4.86 0.27
C ALA A 140 -10.55 -3.39 -0.01
N ILE A 141 -9.88 -2.65 0.89
CA ILE A 141 -9.66 -1.20 0.71
C ILE A 141 -8.17 -0.88 0.51
N CYS A 142 -7.44 -0.70 1.61
CA CYS A 142 -6.06 -0.20 1.62
C CYS A 142 -5.16 -0.90 2.66
N GLY A 143 -5.55 -2.10 3.11
CA GLY A 143 -4.79 -2.86 4.09
C GLY A 143 -4.81 -2.21 5.47
N ALA A 144 -3.64 -1.77 5.94
CA ALA A 144 -3.41 -1.33 7.31
C ALA A 144 -4.25 -0.10 7.71
N SER A 145 -4.39 0.89 6.82
CA SER A 145 -5.15 2.11 7.14
C SER A 145 -6.65 1.83 7.30
N ALA A 146 -7.19 0.90 6.51
CA ALA A 146 -8.56 0.44 6.65
C ALA A 146 -8.76 -0.37 7.94
N ALA A 147 -7.81 -1.26 8.30
CA ALA A 147 -7.84 -2.00 9.56
C ALA A 147 -7.98 -1.05 10.76
N LEU A 148 -7.13 -0.03 10.82
CA LEU A 148 -7.15 0.97 11.90
C LEU A 148 -8.46 1.76 11.91
N ALA A 149 -8.94 2.20 10.75
CA ALA A 149 -10.19 2.96 10.65
C ALA A 149 -11.41 2.14 11.07
N ILE A 150 -11.51 0.88 10.66
CA ILE A 150 -12.61 -0.03 11.03
C ILE A 150 -12.52 -0.35 12.52
N SER A 151 -11.33 -0.65 13.04
CA SER A 151 -11.12 -0.95 14.47
C SER A 151 -11.57 0.20 15.39
N ALA A 152 -11.45 1.45 14.94
CA ALA A 152 -11.87 2.63 15.70
C ALA A 152 -13.40 2.73 15.89
N LEU A 153 -14.17 2.01 15.07
CA LEU A 153 -15.62 1.94 15.11
C LEU A 153 -16.16 0.70 15.84
N LEU A 154 -15.31 -0.32 16.05
CA LEU A 154 -15.70 -1.54 16.74
C LEU A 154 -15.56 -1.41 18.27
N PRO A 155 -16.31 -2.18 19.07
CA PRO A 155 -16.21 -2.11 20.52
C PRO A 155 -14.81 -2.44 21.03
N LYS A 156 -14.27 -1.50 21.83
CA LYS A 156 -12.91 -1.58 22.33
C LYS A 156 -12.72 -2.76 23.27
N GLY A 157 -11.57 -3.42 23.15
CA GLY A 157 -11.15 -4.49 24.04
C GLY A 157 -9.80 -5.04 23.61
N LYS A 158 -9.11 -5.73 24.53
CA LYS A 158 -7.77 -6.29 24.27
C LYS A 158 -7.73 -7.21 23.04
N GLN A 159 -8.79 -7.97 22.80
CA GLN A 159 -8.88 -8.84 21.63
C GLN A 159 -8.90 -8.05 20.32
N LEU A 160 -9.64 -6.93 20.27
CA LEU A 160 -9.71 -6.09 19.08
C LEU A 160 -8.35 -5.44 18.76
N GLU A 161 -7.63 -4.98 19.79
CA GLU A 161 -6.29 -4.42 19.62
C GLU A 161 -5.33 -5.46 19.02
N GLN A 162 -5.35 -6.68 19.55
CA GLN A 162 -4.57 -7.79 19.02
C GLN A 162 -4.98 -8.13 17.58
N ASP A 163 -6.27 -8.32 17.34
CA ASP A 163 -6.81 -8.64 16.01
C ASP A 163 -6.43 -7.56 14.99
N THR A 164 -6.44 -6.28 15.37
CA THR A 164 -6.04 -5.15 14.51
C THR A 164 -4.55 -5.20 14.20
N LEU A 165 -3.70 -5.40 15.21
CA LEU A 165 -2.25 -5.54 15.01
C LEU A 165 -1.93 -6.72 14.09
N PHE A 166 -2.54 -7.88 14.34
CA PHE A 166 -2.37 -9.06 13.48
C PHE A 166 -2.83 -8.78 12.04
N THR A 167 -4.00 -8.15 11.88
CA THR A 167 -4.53 -7.80 10.56
C THR A 167 -3.57 -6.88 9.82
N VAL A 168 -3.10 -5.81 10.45
CA VAL A 168 -2.16 -4.84 9.87
C VAL A 168 -0.89 -5.55 9.40
N VAL A 169 -0.29 -6.40 10.24
CA VAL A 169 0.95 -7.10 9.88
C VAL A 169 0.69 -8.09 8.73
N ALA A 170 -0.39 -8.87 8.80
CA ALA A 170 -0.73 -9.87 7.81
C ALA A 170 -1.04 -9.26 6.43
N VAL A 171 -1.89 -8.23 6.35
CA VAL A 171 -2.22 -7.60 5.06
C VAL A 171 -1.02 -6.89 4.46
N THR A 172 -0.13 -6.32 5.28
CA THR A 172 1.14 -5.73 4.82
C THR A 172 2.05 -6.81 4.25
N ALA A 173 2.22 -7.91 4.95
CA ALA A 173 3.04 -9.03 4.51
C ALA A 173 2.50 -9.66 3.20
N LEU A 174 1.20 -9.92 3.12
CA LEU A 174 0.57 -10.45 1.90
C LEU A 174 0.67 -9.47 0.74
N SER A 175 0.58 -8.17 1.00
CA SER A 175 0.70 -7.15 -0.03
C SER A 175 2.15 -6.97 -0.50
N THR A 176 3.15 -7.22 0.36
CA THR A 176 4.56 -7.37 -0.06
C THR A 176 4.73 -8.57 -0.98
N LEU A 177 4.17 -9.73 -0.60
CA LEU A 177 4.23 -10.93 -1.44
C LEU A 177 3.54 -10.68 -2.78
N ALA A 178 2.35 -10.08 -2.78
CA ALA A 178 1.63 -9.72 -3.99
C ALA A 178 2.44 -8.76 -4.87
N MET A 179 3.10 -7.75 -4.29
CA MET A 179 3.95 -6.81 -5.03
C MET A 179 5.09 -7.51 -5.79
N ILE A 180 5.68 -8.54 -5.18
CA ILE A 180 6.81 -9.30 -5.77
C ILE A 180 6.29 -10.31 -6.80
N PHE A 181 5.26 -11.08 -6.44
CA PHE A 181 4.85 -12.25 -7.22
C PHE A 181 3.78 -11.97 -8.27
N TYR A 182 2.89 -10.98 -8.08
CA TYR A 182 1.83 -10.70 -9.05
C TYR A 182 2.35 -10.26 -10.43
N PRO A 183 3.37 -9.37 -10.54
CA PRO A 183 3.94 -9.04 -11.84
C PRO A 183 4.42 -10.27 -12.62
N VAL A 184 5.12 -11.19 -11.94
CA VAL A 184 5.59 -12.45 -12.54
C VAL A 184 4.41 -13.34 -12.92
N LEU A 185 3.45 -13.51 -12.02
CA LEU A 185 2.25 -14.32 -12.26
C LEU A 185 1.45 -13.82 -13.46
N PHE A 186 1.20 -12.52 -13.55
CA PHE A 186 0.39 -11.93 -14.62
C PHE A 186 1.12 -11.95 -15.97
N SER A 187 2.44 -11.77 -15.95
CA SER A 187 3.29 -11.99 -17.13
C SER A 187 3.22 -13.45 -17.61
N MET A 188 3.31 -14.43 -16.71
CA MET A 188 3.18 -15.85 -17.05
C MET A 188 1.79 -16.23 -17.57
N LEU A 189 0.74 -15.53 -17.11
CA LEU A 189 -0.62 -15.70 -17.60
C LEU A 189 -0.86 -14.99 -18.95
N GLY A 190 0.12 -14.25 -19.47
CA GLY A 190 0.00 -13.53 -20.74
C GLY A 190 -1.02 -12.39 -20.71
N LEU A 191 -1.26 -11.80 -19.55
CA LEU A 191 -2.22 -10.70 -19.40
C LEU A 191 -1.69 -9.41 -20.02
N SER A 192 -2.58 -8.61 -20.60
CA SER A 192 -2.19 -7.29 -21.10
C SER A 192 -1.80 -6.34 -19.97
N ASP A 193 -1.08 -5.26 -20.28
CA ASP A 193 -0.72 -4.22 -19.32
C ASP A 193 -1.94 -3.63 -18.62
N ALA A 194 -3.03 -3.42 -19.35
CA ALA A 194 -4.26 -2.88 -18.79
C ALA A 194 -4.92 -3.86 -17.82
N GLN A 195 -4.99 -5.15 -18.18
CA GLN A 195 -5.53 -6.20 -17.31
C GLN A 195 -4.68 -6.37 -16.06
N SER A 196 -3.35 -6.39 -16.22
CA SER A 196 -2.40 -6.51 -15.12
C SER A 196 -2.47 -5.29 -14.19
N GLY A 197 -2.56 -4.09 -14.75
CA GLY A 197 -2.76 -2.86 -13.99
C GLY A 197 -4.06 -2.89 -13.17
N PHE A 198 -5.18 -3.28 -13.80
CA PHE A 198 -6.45 -3.43 -13.10
C PHE A 198 -6.34 -4.44 -11.95
N LEU A 199 -5.80 -5.63 -12.21
CA LEU A 199 -5.65 -6.67 -11.20
C LEU A 199 -4.77 -6.21 -10.05
N ILE A 200 -3.61 -5.61 -10.31
CA ILE A 200 -2.72 -5.08 -9.26
C ILE A 200 -3.47 -4.07 -8.39
N GLY A 201 -4.13 -3.07 -9.00
CA GLY A 201 -4.88 -2.07 -8.26
C GLY A 201 -6.05 -2.65 -7.44
N ALA A 202 -6.73 -3.64 -8.00
CA ALA A 202 -7.87 -4.30 -7.39
C ALA A 202 -7.49 -5.25 -6.23
N THR A 203 -6.27 -5.82 -6.25
CA THR A 203 -5.93 -6.97 -5.37
C THR A 203 -4.80 -6.69 -4.40
N VAL A 204 -3.77 -5.90 -4.75
CA VAL A 204 -2.70 -5.53 -3.81
C VAL A 204 -3.28 -4.61 -2.74
N HIS A 205 -2.90 -4.77 -1.47
CA HIS A 205 -3.60 -4.11 -0.36
C HIS A 205 -3.09 -2.69 -0.10
N ASP A 206 -1.78 -2.45 -0.18
CA ASP A 206 -1.18 -1.15 0.12
C ASP A 206 -0.97 -0.29 -1.13
N VAL A 207 -1.12 1.03 -1.00
CA VAL A 207 -0.96 1.98 -2.13
C VAL A 207 0.48 2.01 -2.64
N ALA A 208 1.47 1.97 -1.75
CA ALA A 208 2.89 1.94 -2.10
C ALA A 208 3.20 0.75 -2.99
N GLN A 209 2.66 -0.39 -2.58
CA GLN A 209 2.94 -1.69 -3.15
C GLN A 209 2.20 -1.87 -4.48
N VAL A 210 1.00 -1.29 -4.62
CA VAL A 210 0.32 -1.15 -5.92
C VAL A 210 1.18 -0.39 -6.91
N VAL A 211 1.67 0.79 -6.51
CA VAL A 211 2.47 1.66 -7.38
C VAL A 211 3.75 0.93 -7.79
N GLY A 212 4.46 0.35 -6.82
CA GLY A 212 5.68 -0.40 -7.10
C GLY A 212 5.46 -1.63 -7.99
N ALA A 213 4.40 -2.40 -7.76
CA ALA A 213 4.08 -3.58 -8.58
C ALA A 213 3.63 -3.19 -10.00
N GLY A 214 2.73 -2.21 -10.12
CA GLY A 214 2.18 -1.78 -11.41
C GLY A 214 3.25 -1.21 -12.34
N TYR A 215 4.09 -0.30 -11.84
CA TYR A 215 5.22 0.26 -12.60
C TYR A 215 6.37 -0.73 -12.81
N SER A 216 6.35 -1.88 -12.13
CA SER A 216 7.27 -2.99 -12.45
C SER A 216 6.82 -3.79 -13.67
N ILE A 217 5.56 -3.67 -14.10
CA ILE A 217 5.07 -4.27 -15.34
C ILE A 217 5.26 -3.28 -16.48
N SER A 218 4.61 -2.12 -16.40
CA SER A 218 4.72 -1.05 -17.38
C SER A 218 4.18 0.27 -16.86
N GLU A 219 4.42 1.35 -17.61
CA GLU A 219 3.87 2.66 -17.28
C GLU A 219 2.33 2.67 -17.30
N THR A 220 1.73 2.02 -18.30
CA THR A 220 0.29 1.85 -18.45
C THR A 220 -0.30 1.08 -17.28
N ALA A 221 0.32 -0.06 -16.93
CA ALA A 221 -0.12 -0.88 -15.80
C ALA A 221 -0.05 -0.10 -14.48
N GLY A 222 1.03 0.65 -14.25
CA GLY A 222 1.20 1.49 -13.06
C GLY A 222 0.15 2.60 -12.93
N ASN A 223 -0.16 3.30 -14.03
CA ASN A 223 -1.21 4.33 -14.04
C ASN A 223 -2.58 3.72 -13.69
N ILE A 224 -2.98 2.66 -14.39
CA ILE A 224 -4.27 1.99 -14.17
C ILE A 224 -4.35 1.43 -12.74
N ALA A 225 -3.30 0.76 -12.27
CA ALA A 225 -3.26 0.20 -10.93
C ALA A 225 -3.44 1.26 -9.85
N THR A 226 -2.79 2.43 -10.04
CA THR A 226 -2.90 3.57 -9.13
C THR A 226 -4.33 4.10 -9.11
N ILE A 227 -4.96 4.31 -10.27
CA ILE A 227 -6.36 4.76 -10.37
C ILE A 227 -7.29 3.78 -9.65
N VAL A 228 -7.23 2.49 -10.00
CA VAL A 228 -8.10 1.44 -9.42
C VAL A 228 -7.91 1.34 -7.90
N LYS A 229 -6.69 1.44 -7.39
CA LYS A 229 -6.43 1.47 -5.95
C LYS A 229 -7.03 2.71 -5.31
N LEU A 230 -6.84 3.89 -5.89
CA LEU A 230 -7.35 5.14 -5.32
C LEU A 230 -8.88 5.19 -5.33
N GLN A 231 -9.55 4.60 -6.33
CA GLN A 231 -11.00 4.39 -6.29
C GLN A 231 -11.43 3.67 -5.00
N ARG A 232 -10.73 2.59 -4.61
CA ARG A 232 -10.99 1.87 -3.36
C ARG A 232 -10.72 2.72 -2.13
N VAL A 233 -9.61 3.47 -2.10
CA VAL A 233 -9.24 4.31 -0.96
C VAL A 233 -10.27 5.43 -0.72
N VAL A 234 -10.76 6.07 -1.78
CA VAL A 234 -11.77 7.14 -1.68
C VAL A 234 -13.12 6.60 -1.20
N MET A 235 -13.41 5.30 -1.38
CA MET A 235 -14.61 4.65 -0.85
C MET A 235 -14.53 4.31 0.65
N LEU A 236 -13.37 4.48 1.31
CA LEU A 236 -13.22 4.18 2.73
C LEU A 236 -14.28 4.87 3.61
N PRO A 237 -14.57 6.18 3.49
CA PRO A 237 -15.59 6.82 4.32
C PRO A 237 -16.99 6.23 4.12
N VAL A 238 -17.35 5.86 2.89
CA VAL A 238 -18.65 5.24 2.56
C VAL A 238 -18.76 3.86 3.21
N VAL A 239 -17.72 3.03 3.09
CA VAL A 239 -17.70 1.70 3.73
C VAL A 239 -17.81 1.84 5.25
N LEU A 240 -17.12 2.80 5.85
CA LEU A 240 -17.19 3.03 7.30
C LEU A 240 -18.57 3.53 7.75
N LEU A 241 -19.24 4.37 6.96
CA LEU A 241 -20.62 4.75 7.22
C LEU A 241 -21.53 3.53 7.24
N ILE A 242 -21.39 2.63 6.26
CA ILE A 242 -22.14 1.36 6.21
C ILE A 242 -21.85 0.52 7.46
N VAL A 243 -20.59 0.44 7.89
CA VAL A 243 -20.20 -0.27 9.12
C VAL A 243 -20.92 0.30 10.35
N ILE A 244 -21.01 1.62 10.49
CA ILE A 244 -21.73 2.29 11.59
C ILE A 244 -23.21 1.94 11.55
N LEU A 245 -23.85 2.08 10.39
CA LEU A 245 -25.28 1.82 10.21
C LEU A 245 -25.65 0.36 10.53
N VAL A 246 -24.79 -0.58 10.12
CA VAL A 246 -25.02 -2.02 10.34
C VAL A 246 -24.67 -2.45 11.77
N SER A 247 -23.63 -1.87 12.38
CA SER A 247 -23.18 -2.26 13.71
C SER A 247 -24.03 -1.66 14.83
N GLY A 248 -24.80 -0.61 14.57
CA GLY A 248 -25.65 0.08 15.56
C GLY A 248 -24.86 0.79 16.67
N GLU A 249 -23.53 0.79 16.58
CA GLU A 249 -22.60 1.30 17.60
C GLU A 249 -21.54 2.15 16.89
N GLY A 250 -21.32 3.39 17.35
CA GLY A 250 -20.22 4.24 16.89
C GLY A 250 -20.63 5.70 16.67
N GLN A 251 -19.84 6.63 17.22
CA GLN A 251 -19.84 8.01 16.76
C GLN A 251 -18.85 8.11 15.59
N ALA A 252 -19.28 8.69 14.47
CA ALA A 252 -18.40 9.05 13.36
C ALA A 252 -17.45 10.17 13.82
N LYS A 253 -16.38 9.84 14.55
CA LYS A 253 -15.29 10.79 14.75
C LYS A 253 -14.71 11.13 13.38
N SER A 254 -14.48 12.43 13.14
CA SER A 254 -13.93 13.03 11.91
C SER A 254 -13.01 12.06 11.16
N LEU A 255 -13.59 11.40 10.16
CA LEU A 255 -12.89 10.47 9.30
C LEU A 255 -12.12 11.29 8.27
N ARG A 256 -10.83 11.50 8.55
CA ARG A 256 -9.94 12.25 7.67
C ARG A 256 -9.28 11.31 6.67
N LEU A 257 -9.45 11.60 5.38
CA LEU A 257 -8.65 10.97 4.34
C LEU A 257 -7.16 11.22 4.61
N PRO A 258 -6.26 10.26 4.30
CA PRO A 258 -4.83 10.49 4.41
C PRO A 258 -4.41 11.72 3.61
N GLY A 259 -3.56 12.58 4.19
CA GLY A 259 -3.20 13.86 3.57
C GLY A 259 -2.60 13.72 2.16
N PHE A 260 -1.88 12.63 1.88
CA PHE A 260 -1.33 12.38 0.54
C PHE A 260 -2.41 12.03 -0.50
N VAL A 261 -3.53 11.43 -0.09
CA VAL A 261 -4.68 11.16 -0.98
C VAL A 261 -5.36 12.48 -1.32
N VAL A 262 -5.53 13.36 -0.32
CA VAL A 262 -6.06 14.71 -0.56
C VAL A 262 -5.14 15.49 -1.49
N ALA A 263 -3.82 15.44 -1.27
CA ALA A 263 -2.84 16.08 -2.14
C ALA A 263 -2.86 15.49 -3.56
N PHE A 264 -2.97 14.17 -3.71
CA PHE A 264 -3.16 13.51 -5.01
C PHE A 264 -4.41 14.04 -5.72
N LEU A 265 -5.56 14.07 -5.04
CA LEU A 265 -6.82 14.53 -5.61
C LEU A 265 -6.75 16.01 -6.01
N ALA A 266 -6.06 16.84 -5.22
CA ALA A 266 -5.82 18.24 -5.55
C ALA A 266 -4.94 18.37 -6.81
N CYS A 267 -3.83 17.63 -6.90
CA CYS A 267 -2.97 17.64 -8.08
C CYS A 267 -3.72 17.13 -9.33
N PHE A 268 -4.51 16.06 -9.19
CA PHE A 268 -5.37 15.51 -10.23
C PHE A 268 -6.42 16.51 -10.72
N ALA A 269 -7.13 17.16 -9.78
CA ALA A 269 -8.13 18.16 -10.12
C ALA A 269 -7.51 19.36 -10.84
N LEU A 270 -6.37 19.86 -10.34
CA LEU A 270 -5.62 20.95 -10.97
C LEU A 270 -5.17 20.57 -12.38
N ASN A 271 -4.57 19.40 -12.56
CA ASN A 271 -4.15 18.91 -13.87
C ASN A 271 -5.34 18.80 -14.84
N SER A 272 -6.48 18.30 -14.35
CA SER A 272 -7.69 18.13 -15.15
C SER A 272 -8.38 19.43 -15.58
N THR A 273 -8.00 20.58 -14.99
CA THR A 273 -8.49 21.89 -15.48
C THR A 273 -7.83 22.33 -16.79
N GLY A 274 -6.71 21.71 -17.18
CA GLY A 274 -5.88 22.16 -18.31
C GLY A 274 -5.11 23.46 -18.05
N LEU A 275 -5.19 24.03 -16.84
CA LEU A 275 -4.48 25.27 -16.47
C LEU A 275 -2.99 25.04 -16.14
N VAL A 276 -2.60 23.80 -15.86
CA VAL A 276 -1.22 23.44 -15.55
C VAL A 276 -0.43 23.34 -16.85
N PRO A 277 0.67 24.09 -17.02
CA PRO A 277 1.52 23.96 -18.21
C PRO A 277 2.02 22.53 -18.37
N GLU A 278 1.94 21.96 -19.58
CA GLU A 278 2.35 20.57 -19.86
C GLU A 278 3.77 20.26 -19.37
N ARG A 279 4.70 21.21 -19.53
CA ARG A 279 6.08 21.07 -19.03
C ARG A 279 6.13 20.93 -17.50
N ALA A 280 5.31 21.67 -16.76
CA ALA A 280 5.25 21.59 -15.31
C ALA A 280 4.67 20.25 -14.86
N ALA A 281 3.60 19.78 -15.51
CA ALA A 281 3.01 18.46 -15.26
C ALA A 281 4.01 17.32 -15.56
N ALA A 282 4.72 17.41 -16.70
CA ALA A 282 5.75 16.44 -17.08
C ALA A 282 6.91 16.38 -16.08
N LEU A 283 7.41 17.54 -15.63
CA LEU A 283 8.46 17.60 -14.59
C LEU A 283 7.99 17.06 -13.25
N ALA A 284 6.73 17.34 -12.86
CA ALA A 284 6.14 16.79 -11.66
C ALA A 284 6.01 15.26 -11.74
N ALA A 285 5.60 14.72 -12.89
CA ALA A 285 5.50 13.28 -13.13
C ALA A 285 6.87 12.59 -13.12
N GLN A 286 7.89 13.19 -13.74
CA GLN A 286 9.27 12.68 -13.69
C GLN A 286 9.83 12.71 -12.27
N GLY A 287 9.63 13.83 -11.55
CA GLY A 287 10.00 13.95 -10.14
C GLY A 287 9.31 12.90 -9.28
N SER A 288 8.03 12.67 -9.52
CA SER A 288 7.26 11.59 -8.86
C SER A 288 7.90 10.22 -9.07
N GLN A 289 8.24 9.85 -10.31
CA GLN A 289 8.86 8.55 -10.61
C GLN A 289 10.18 8.35 -9.85
N TRP A 290 11.04 9.38 -9.78
CA TRP A 290 12.27 9.32 -9.00
C TRP A 290 12.01 9.20 -7.49
N LEU A 291 11.07 9.96 -6.96
CA LEU A 291 10.69 9.87 -5.55
C LEU A 291 10.18 8.48 -5.20
N LEU A 292 9.36 7.89 -6.06
CA LEU A 292 8.83 6.54 -5.91
C LEU A 292 9.94 5.49 -5.98
N LEU A 293 10.87 5.61 -6.93
CA LEU A 293 11.99 4.68 -7.06
C LEU A 293 12.88 4.70 -5.81
N ILE A 294 13.25 5.89 -5.33
CA ILE A 294 14.04 6.05 -4.10
C ILE A 294 13.27 5.53 -2.87
N ALA A 295 11.97 5.81 -2.80
CA ALA A 295 11.15 5.34 -1.69
C ALA A 295 10.97 3.82 -1.69
N ILE A 296 10.81 3.19 -2.85
CA ILE A 296 10.72 1.73 -3.00
C ILE A 296 12.06 1.07 -2.68
N SER A 297 13.19 1.68 -3.03
CA SER A 297 14.51 1.24 -2.56
C SER A 297 14.58 1.19 -1.03
N ALA A 298 14.18 2.28 -0.36
CA ALA A 298 14.14 2.33 1.11
C ALA A 298 13.13 1.32 1.71
N LEU A 299 11.98 1.13 1.05
CA LEU A 299 10.98 0.15 1.45
C LEU A 299 11.54 -1.28 1.34
N GLY A 300 12.26 -1.59 0.26
CA GLY A 300 12.97 -2.85 0.07
C GLY A 300 13.95 -3.11 1.20
N VAL A 301 14.81 -2.13 1.52
CA VAL A 301 15.73 -2.25 2.67
C VAL A 301 14.98 -2.53 3.96
N ARG A 302 13.83 -1.90 4.21
CA ARG A 302 13.06 -2.14 5.44
C ARG A 302 12.23 -3.41 5.42
N THR A 303 12.12 -4.09 4.29
CA THR A 303 11.30 -5.29 4.13
C THR A 303 12.08 -6.53 4.53
N SER A 304 11.65 -7.19 5.60
CA SER A 304 12.22 -8.45 6.05
C SER A 304 11.38 -9.64 5.57
N LEU A 305 11.94 -10.48 4.72
CA LEU A 305 11.29 -11.73 4.28
C LEU A 305 11.03 -12.67 5.47
N SER A 306 11.97 -12.75 6.43
CA SER A 306 11.80 -13.57 7.63
C SER A 306 10.61 -13.13 8.48
N ALA A 307 10.36 -11.81 8.58
CA ALA A 307 9.19 -11.29 9.28
C ALA A 307 7.87 -11.64 8.58
N VAL A 308 7.88 -11.75 7.24
CA VAL A 308 6.71 -12.18 6.46
C VAL A 308 6.39 -13.65 6.70
N PHE A 309 7.40 -14.52 6.80
CA PHE A 309 7.21 -15.96 6.98
C PHE A 309 7.00 -16.40 8.45
N SER A 310 7.27 -15.53 9.43
CA SER A 310 7.10 -15.85 10.86
C SER A 310 5.67 -15.66 11.39
N LEU A 311 4.70 -15.33 10.54
CA LEU A 311 3.31 -15.13 10.93
C LEU A 311 2.61 -16.46 11.29
N GLY A 312 2.08 -16.55 12.51
CA GLY A 312 1.40 -17.75 13.01
C GLY A 312 0.16 -18.15 12.17
N PRO A 313 0.01 -19.43 11.78
CA PRO A 313 -0.89 -19.84 10.69
C PRO A 313 -2.40 -19.69 10.99
N ARG A 314 -2.80 -19.80 12.26
CA ARG A 314 -4.22 -19.88 12.64
C ARG A 314 -4.98 -18.54 12.54
N HIS A 315 -4.27 -17.42 12.56
CA HIS A 315 -4.86 -16.07 12.40
C HIS A 315 -4.71 -15.54 10.97
N LEU A 316 -3.82 -16.14 10.18
CA LEU A 316 -3.55 -15.77 8.80
C LEU A 316 -4.59 -16.34 7.83
N LEU A 317 -5.20 -17.47 8.18
CA LEU A 317 -6.07 -18.24 7.26
C LEU A 317 -7.19 -17.42 6.65
N LEU A 318 -7.92 -16.64 7.45
CA LEU A 318 -9.03 -15.83 6.93
C LEU A 318 -8.54 -14.75 5.95
N ILE A 319 -7.47 -14.05 6.30
CA ILE A 319 -6.91 -12.96 5.49
C ILE A 319 -6.34 -13.52 4.18
N VAL A 320 -5.66 -14.66 4.23
CA VAL A 320 -5.19 -15.36 3.02
C VAL A 320 -6.36 -15.80 2.16
N ALA A 321 -7.41 -16.37 2.76
CA ALA A 321 -8.61 -16.77 2.03
C ALA A 321 -9.31 -15.57 1.38
N GLU A 322 -9.45 -14.44 2.08
CA GLU A 322 -9.98 -13.18 1.55
C GLU A 322 -9.13 -12.63 0.40
N THR A 323 -7.80 -12.66 0.55
CA THR A 323 -6.85 -12.21 -0.47
C THR A 323 -6.94 -13.07 -1.73
N ALA A 324 -6.96 -14.40 -1.56
CA ALA A 324 -7.14 -15.35 -2.66
C ALA A 324 -8.51 -15.20 -3.30
N PHE A 325 -9.57 -15.05 -2.50
CA PHE A 325 -10.92 -14.82 -2.99
C PHE A 325 -11.01 -13.52 -3.82
N LEU A 326 -10.44 -12.42 -3.33
CA LEU A 326 -10.38 -11.16 -4.06
C LEU A 326 -9.61 -11.31 -5.38
N LEU A 327 -8.46 -11.98 -5.37
CA LEU A 327 -7.67 -12.24 -6.58
C LEU A 327 -8.46 -13.08 -7.59
N LEU A 328 -9.11 -14.16 -7.16
CA LEU A 328 -9.89 -15.04 -8.04
C LEU A 328 -11.08 -14.29 -8.64
N MET A 329 -11.83 -13.54 -7.83
CA MET A 329 -12.95 -12.74 -8.33
C MET A 329 -12.48 -11.64 -9.28
N ALA A 330 -11.34 -11.00 -9.00
CA ALA A 330 -10.75 -10.02 -9.90
C ALA A 330 -10.26 -10.64 -11.22
N LEU A 331 -9.68 -11.83 -11.20
CA LEU A 331 -9.27 -12.59 -12.39
C LEU A 331 -10.47 -12.99 -13.26
N VAL A 332 -11.62 -13.28 -12.65
CA VAL A 332 -12.87 -13.49 -13.39
C VAL A 332 -13.36 -12.17 -13.97
N ALA A 333 -13.42 -11.12 -13.14
CA ALA A 333 -13.96 -9.82 -13.53
C ALA A 333 -13.17 -9.14 -14.65
N VAL A 334 -11.84 -9.25 -14.65
CA VAL A 334 -10.96 -8.62 -15.65
C VAL A 334 -11.17 -9.18 -17.05
N ARG A 335 -11.73 -10.39 -17.21
CA ARG A 335 -12.10 -10.94 -18.52
C ARG A 335 -13.29 -10.22 -19.15
N PHE A 336 -14.04 -9.49 -18.35
CA PHE A 336 -15.19 -8.72 -18.80
C PHE A 336 -14.88 -7.23 -18.94
N LEU A 337 -13.65 -6.79 -18.68
CA LEU A 337 -13.23 -5.40 -18.81
C LEU A 337 -12.49 -5.15 -20.12
#